data_AF-A0A927VEP0-F1
#
_entry.id   AF-A0A927VEP0-F1
#
_cell.length_a   1.000
_cell.length_b   1.000
_cell.length_c   1.000
_cell.angle_alpha   90.00
_cell.angle_beta   90.00
_cell.angle_gamma   90.00
#
_symmetry.space_group_name_H-M   'P 1'
#
loop_
_entity.id
_entity.type
_entity.pdbx_description
1 polymer ?
#
loop_
_entity_poly.entity_id
_entity_poly.type
_entity_poly.pdbx_seq_one_letter_code
_entity_poly.pdbx_strand_id
1 'polypeptide(L)'
;MMKKILTFAIIALIGLFIFNQIKSNNEEKIKNDYEKINQIKEMCETIANSDYKYSFGSDTNTWYIMELEVIHQKDGDGYSKMEEILGEDFITKLSNGDKIFVGFLPRTTSYRIYAGVPEESNMIYPDWNYTELEQK
;
A
#
# COMPACT_ATOMS: atom_id res chain seq x y z
N MET A 1 -43.94 9.77 29.14
CA MET A 1 -43.74 9.15 27.80
C MET A 1 -42.89 10.03 26.87
N MET A 2 -43.18 11.33 26.73
CA MET A 2 -42.40 12.26 25.87
C MET A 2 -40.89 12.33 26.16
N LYS A 3 -40.47 12.28 27.44
CA LYS A 3 -39.04 12.27 27.79
C LYS A 3 -38.27 11.08 27.19
N LYS A 4 -38.89 9.89 27.12
CA LYS A 4 -38.25 8.69 26.54
C LYS A 4 -38.09 8.82 25.02
N ILE A 5 -39.09 9.37 24.32
CA ILE A 5 -39.05 9.60 22.86
C ILE A 5 -37.97 10.61 22.50
N LEU A 6 -37.83 11.68 23.29
CA LEU A 6 -36.79 12.70 23.10
C LEU A 6 -35.38 12.10 23.29
N THR A 7 -35.19 11.24 24.29
CA THR A 7 -33.90 10.55 24.51
C THR A 7 -33.54 9.61 23.36
N PHE A 8 -34.52 8.86 22.83
CA PHE A 8 -34.30 7.98 21.66
C PHE A 8 -33.90 8.76 20.40
N ALA A 9 -34.52 9.92 20.15
CA ALA A 9 -34.18 10.77 19.01
C ALA A 9 -32.74 11.31 19.10
N ILE A 10 -32.30 11.71 20.30
CA ILE A 10 -30.94 12.21 20.52
C ILE A 10 -29.91 11.09 20.33
N ILE A 11 -30.16 9.88 20.84
CA ILE A 11 -29.26 8.74 20.65
C ILE A 11 -29.16 8.36 19.16
N ALA A 12 -30.27 8.38 18.43
CA ALA A 12 -30.28 8.10 17.00
C ALA A 12 -29.45 9.12 16.20
N LEU A 13 -29.54 10.40 16.55
CA LEU A 13 -28.76 11.47 15.90
C LEU A 13 -27.26 11.36 16.19
N ILE A 14 -26.89 11.06 17.44
CA ILE A 14 -25.47 10.83 17.81
C ILE A 14 -24.94 9.58 17.08
N GLY A 15 -25.73 8.51 17.02
CA GLY A 15 -25.39 7.30 16.28
C GLY A 15 -25.16 7.56 14.79
N LEU A 16 -26.04 8.34 14.15
CA LEU A 16 -25.89 8.77 12.75
C LEU A 16 -24.64 9.63 12.54
N PHE A 17 -24.36 10.56 13.46
CA PHE A 17 -23.17 11.42 13.38
C PHE A 17 -21.87 10.60 13.46
N ILE A 18 -21.79 9.68 14.43
CA ILE A 18 -20.64 8.80 14.59
C ILE A 18 -20.48 7.89 13.36
N PHE A 19 -21.57 7.31 12.87
CA PHE A 19 -21.55 6.45 11.69
C PHE A 19 -21.01 7.19 10.46
N ASN A 20 -21.49 8.43 10.21
CA ASN A 20 -21.03 9.23 9.09
C ASN A 20 -19.56 9.62 9.21
N GLN A 21 -19.06 9.94 10.42
CA GLN A 21 -17.64 10.20 10.63
C GLN A 21 -16.78 8.95 10.38
N ILE A 22 -17.18 7.79 10.89
CA ILE A 22 -16.44 6.53 10.66
C ILE A 22 -16.39 6.22 9.16
N LYS A 23 -17.52 6.38 8.47
CA LYS A 23 -17.59 6.15 7.03
C LYS A 23 -16.66 7.09 6.25
N SER A 24 -16.71 8.40 6.56
CA SER A 24 -15.85 9.41 5.93
C SER A 24 -14.37 9.11 6.16
N ASN A 25 -13.99 8.75 7.39
CA ASN A 25 -12.61 8.40 7.72
C ASN A 25 -12.14 7.14 6.99
N ASN A 26 -13.03 6.15 6.79
CA ASN A 26 -12.70 4.94 6.03
C ASN A 26 -12.52 5.24 4.54
N GLU A 27 -13.40 6.05 3.94
CA GLU A 27 -13.26 6.49 2.54
C GLU A 27 -11.93 7.24 2.31
N GLU A 28 -11.55 8.11 3.24
CA GLU A 28 -10.28 8.85 3.18
C GLU A 28 -9.07 7.92 3.33
N LYS A 29 -9.11 6.94 4.24
CA LYS A 29 -8.05 5.94 4.41
C LYS A 29 -7.84 5.10 3.14
N ILE A 30 -8.93 4.61 2.55
CA ILE A 30 -8.89 3.81 1.32
C ILE A 30 -8.27 4.63 0.20
N LYS A 31 -8.71 5.88 0.02
CA LYS A 31 -8.15 6.78 -0.99
C LYS A 31 -6.64 7.00 -0.78
N ASN A 32 -6.22 7.27 0.46
CA ASN A 32 -4.81 7.46 0.80
C ASN A 32 -3.98 6.21 0.49
N ASP A 33 -4.50 5.02 0.80
CA ASP A 33 -3.81 3.76 0.49
C ASP A 33 -3.67 3.51 -1.01
N TYR A 34 -4.69 3.84 -1.81
CA TYR A 34 -4.57 3.82 -3.28
C TYR A 34 -3.52 4.81 -3.80
N GLU A 35 -3.47 6.02 -3.24
CA GLU A 35 -2.45 7.02 -3.60
C GLU A 35 -1.03 6.50 -3.29
N LYS A 36 -0.82 5.86 -2.13
CA LYS A 36 0.46 5.21 -1.79
C LYS A 36 0.83 4.10 -2.78
N ILE A 37 -0.12 3.22 -3.10
CA ILE A 37 0.12 2.12 -4.05
C ILE A 37 0.47 2.67 -5.43
N ASN A 38 -0.16 3.76 -5.87
CA ASN A 38 0.19 4.44 -7.12
C ASN A 38 1.62 5.00 -7.10
N GLN A 39 2.05 5.65 -6.02
CA GLN A 39 3.43 6.13 -5.89
C GLN A 39 4.45 4.97 -5.95
N ILE A 40 4.16 3.87 -5.27
CA ILE A 40 5.01 2.66 -5.31
C ILE A 40 5.06 2.08 -6.72
N LYS A 41 3.95 2.09 -7.43
CA LYS A 41 3.91 1.66 -8.82
C LYS A 41 4.82 2.54 -9.69
N GLU A 42 4.72 3.85 -9.58
CA GLU A 42 5.58 4.77 -10.35
C GLU A 42 7.07 4.55 -10.03
N MET A 43 7.40 4.31 -8.76
CA MET A 43 8.75 3.92 -8.34
C MET A 43 9.18 2.59 -9.00
N CYS A 44 8.34 1.55 -8.94
CA CYS A 44 8.61 0.27 -9.56
C CYS A 44 8.80 0.39 -11.07
N GLU A 45 7.95 1.16 -11.76
CA GLU A 45 8.07 1.41 -13.20
C GLU A 45 9.37 2.13 -13.54
N THR A 46 9.74 3.14 -12.76
CA THR A 46 11.01 3.86 -12.94
C THR A 46 12.19 2.90 -12.80
N ILE A 47 12.20 2.08 -11.75
CA ILE A 47 13.27 1.11 -11.50
C ILE A 47 13.34 0.06 -12.60
N ALA A 48 12.21 -0.56 -12.94
CA ALA A 48 12.13 -1.63 -13.92
C ALA A 48 12.47 -1.17 -15.35
N ASN A 49 12.31 0.13 -15.65
CA ASN A 49 12.72 0.70 -16.92
C ASN A 49 14.17 1.21 -16.93
N SER A 50 14.75 1.53 -15.77
CA SER A 50 16.14 1.98 -15.65
C SER A 50 17.17 0.86 -15.80
N ASP A 51 18.45 1.22 -15.82
CA ASP A 51 19.57 0.26 -15.75
C ASP A 51 19.70 -0.40 -14.37
N TYR A 52 19.00 0.11 -13.35
CA TYR A 52 19.00 -0.49 -12.02
C TYR A 52 18.46 -1.94 -12.04
N LYS A 53 17.64 -2.32 -13.02
CA LYS A 53 17.18 -3.71 -13.21
C LYS A 53 18.31 -4.74 -13.41
N TYR A 54 19.52 -4.29 -13.75
CA TYR A 54 20.71 -5.14 -13.87
C TYR A 54 21.41 -5.38 -12.51
N SER A 55 21.07 -4.61 -11.48
CA SER A 55 21.61 -4.75 -10.11
C SER A 55 20.97 -5.91 -9.33
N PHE A 56 19.73 -6.29 -9.67
CA PHE A 56 19.03 -7.42 -9.05
C PHE A 56 19.61 -8.78 -9.43
N GLY A 57 20.64 -8.87 -10.27
CA GLY A 57 21.29 -10.13 -10.66
C GLY A 57 21.08 -10.50 -12.13
N SER A 58 21.46 -11.73 -12.47
CA SER A 58 21.40 -12.23 -13.86
C SER A 58 20.28 -13.23 -14.13
N ASP A 59 19.67 -13.80 -13.10
CA ASP A 59 18.63 -14.81 -13.27
C ASP A 59 17.28 -14.16 -13.56
N THR A 60 16.74 -14.41 -14.76
CA THR A 60 15.45 -13.88 -15.21
C THR A 60 14.27 -14.77 -14.83
N ASN A 61 14.47 -15.80 -14.01
CA ASN A 61 13.41 -16.70 -13.54
C ASN A 61 13.09 -16.54 -12.05
N THR A 62 13.92 -15.81 -11.31
CA THR A 62 13.77 -15.63 -9.86
C THR A 62 13.33 -14.21 -9.54
N TRP A 63 12.24 -14.09 -8.78
CA TRP A 63 11.74 -12.81 -8.29
C TRP A 63 12.54 -12.34 -7.08
N TYR A 64 13.03 -11.10 -7.14
CA TYR A 64 13.71 -10.43 -6.03
C TYR A 64 12.69 -9.61 -5.27
N ILE A 65 12.16 -10.21 -4.21
CA ILE A 65 11.11 -9.64 -3.37
C ILE A 65 11.73 -8.95 -2.17
N MET A 66 11.32 -7.72 -1.91
CA MET A 66 11.85 -6.89 -0.84
C MET A 66 10.73 -6.21 -0.08
N GLU A 67 10.86 -6.14 1.25
CA GLU A 67 9.96 -5.40 2.13
C GLU A 67 10.39 -3.93 2.17
N LEU A 68 9.49 -2.99 1.84
CA LEU A 68 9.84 -1.57 1.76
C LEU A 68 10.29 -1.00 3.11
N GLU A 69 9.69 -1.44 4.23
CA GLU A 69 10.09 -1.01 5.57
C GLU A 69 11.53 -1.45 5.93
N VAL A 70 11.93 -2.65 5.50
CA VAL A 70 13.28 -3.18 5.76
C VAL A 70 14.31 -2.52 4.87
N ILE A 71 13.95 -2.21 3.62
CA ILE A 71 14.78 -1.45 2.69
C ILE A 71 15.03 -0.04 3.26
N HIS A 72 13.99 0.63 3.78
CA HIS A 72 14.11 1.93 4.45
C HIS A 72 15.07 1.91 5.65
N GLN A 73 15.14 0.80 6.37
CA GLN A 73 15.98 0.66 7.55
C GLN A 73 17.42 0.19 7.25
N LYS A 74 17.73 -0.19 6.00
CA LYS A 74 19.06 -0.70 5.62
C LYS A 74 19.74 0.19 4.59
N ASP A 75 20.79 0.85 5.05
CA ASP A 75 21.74 1.63 4.27
C ASP A 75 22.40 0.76 3.16
N GLY A 76 22.11 1.06 1.90
CA GLY A 76 22.71 0.39 0.73
C GLY A 76 22.35 1.09 -0.57
N ASP A 77 23.24 1.00 -1.58
CA ASP A 77 23.14 1.72 -2.87
C ASP A 77 21.83 1.48 -3.65
N GLY A 78 21.12 0.39 -3.33
CA GLY A 78 19.83 0.08 -3.91
C GLY A 78 18.65 0.84 -3.36
N TYR A 79 18.78 1.30 -2.13
CA TYR A 79 17.77 2.05 -1.40
C TYR A 79 17.69 3.51 -1.85
N SER A 80 18.84 4.11 -2.21
CA SER A 80 18.95 5.53 -2.59
C SER A 80 18.03 5.91 -3.75
N LYS A 81 17.83 5.01 -4.73
CA LYS A 81 16.94 5.27 -5.87
C LYS A 81 15.46 5.21 -5.49
N MET A 82 15.09 4.36 -4.53
CA MET A 82 13.72 4.28 -4.02
C MET A 82 13.40 5.51 -3.17
N GLU A 83 14.31 5.89 -2.28
CA GLU A 83 14.20 7.08 -1.44
C GLU A 83 14.18 8.38 -2.26
N GLU A 84 14.99 8.49 -3.32
CA GLU A 84 14.96 9.63 -4.25
C GLU A 84 13.57 9.83 -4.89
N ILE A 85 12.86 8.73 -5.16
CA ILE A 85 11.56 8.76 -5.84
C ILE A 85 10.41 8.94 -4.84
N LEU A 86 10.46 8.25 -3.70
CA LEU A 86 9.36 8.19 -2.73
C LEU A 86 9.45 9.26 -1.62
N GLY A 87 10.64 9.79 -1.35
CA GLY A 87 10.93 10.71 -0.25
C GLY A 87 11.21 10.02 1.10
N GLU A 88 11.87 10.73 2.02
CA GLU A 88 12.30 10.21 3.32
C GLU A 88 11.15 9.81 4.25
N ASP A 89 9.97 10.43 4.10
CA ASP A 89 8.78 10.19 4.94
C ASP A 89 7.82 9.13 4.35
N PHE A 90 8.29 8.31 3.42
CA PHE A 90 7.41 7.39 2.70
C PHE A 90 6.80 6.32 3.64
N ILE A 91 5.46 6.24 3.65
CA ILE A 91 4.72 5.32 4.50
C ILE A 91 4.74 3.91 3.89
N THR A 92 5.46 3.00 4.56
CA THR A 92 5.68 1.61 4.11
C THR A 92 4.56 0.63 4.49
N LYS A 93 3.46 1.14 5.04
CA LYS A 93 2.29 0.37 5.50
C LYS A 93 0.97 0.99 5.04
N LEU A 94 0.00 0.12 4.79
CA LEU A 94 -1.37 0.51 4.49
C LEU A 94 -2.16 0.77 5.79
N SER A 95 -3.32 1.40 5.68
CA SER A 95 -4.13 1.80 6.83
C SER A 95 -4.66 0.63 7.65
N ASN A 96 -4.73 -0.57 7.06
CA ASN A 96 -5.04 -1.84 7.72
C ASN A 96 -3.84 -2.47 8.45
N GLY A 97 -2.65 -1.87 8.34
CA GLY A 97 -1.40 -2.34 8.95
C GLY A 97 -0.54 -3.26 8.07
N ASP A 98 -1.02 -3.58 6.86
CA ASP A 98 -0.27 -4.44 5.95
C ASP A 98 1.03 -3.76 5.49
N LYS A 99 2.09 -4.56 5.51
CA LYS A 99 3.40 -4.17 4.99
C LYS A 99 3.41 -4.30 3.48
N ILE A 100 4.14 -3.41 2.82
CA ILE A 100 4.24 -3.42 1.37
C ILE A 100 5.53 -4.11 0.94
N PHE A 101 5.40 -5.03 -0.01
CA PHE A 101 6.52 -5.69 -0.65
C PHE A 101 6.53 -5.40 -2.14
N VAL A 102 7.72 -5.27 -2.70
CA VAL A 102 7.93 -5.10 -4.15
C VAL A 102 8.82 -6.22 -4.66
N GLY A 103 8.45 -6.78 -5.81
CA GLY A 103 9.19 -7.84 -6.49
C GLY A 103 9.70 -7.33 -7.83
N PHE A 104 10.97 -7.55 -8.15
CA PHE A 104 11.54 -7.28 -9.47
C PHE A 104 12.08 -8.56 -10.09
N LEU A 105 11.83 -8.75 -11.39
CA LEU A 105 12.43 -9.82 -12.16
C LEU A 105 13.65 -9.26 -12.93
N PRO A 106 14.88 -9.72 -12.67
CA PRO A 106 16.09 -9.10 -13.19
C PRO A 106 16.10 -8.98 -14.70
N ARG A 107 16.70 -7.90 -15.21
CA ARG A 107 16.88 -7.63 -16.66
C ARG A 107 15.59 -7.50 -17.47
N THR A 108 14.43 -7.55 -16.81
CA THR A 108 13.11 -7.33 -17.43
C THR A 108 12.51 -6.02 -16.92
N THR A 109 11.39 -5.62 -17.52
CA THR A 109 10.54 -4.54 -17.01
C THR A 109 9.45 -5.04 -16.07
N SER A 110 9.49 -6.32 -15.68
CA SER A 110 8.46 -6.95 -14.86
C SER A 110 8.68 -6.65 -13.39
N TYR A 111 7.61 -6.17 -12.74
CA TYR A 111 7.57 -5.93 -11.31
C TYR A 111 6.23 -6.41 -10.74
N ARG A 112 6.20 -6.62 -9.42
CA ARG A 112 5.02 -6.99 -8.65
C ARG A 112 4.95 -6.14 -7.39
N ILE A 113 3.73 -5.90 -6.92
CA ILE A 113 3.46 -5.17 -5.68
C ILE A 113 2.55 -6.06 -4.84
N TYR A 114 2.86 -6.19 -3.56
CA TYR A 114 2.10 -6.99 -2.61
C TYR A 114 1.77 -6.16 -1.36
N ALA A 115 0.63 -6.45 -0.74
CA ALA A 115 0.24 -5.96 0.58
C ALA A 115 0.04 -7.16 1.52
N GLY A 116 0.87 -7.26 2.55
CA GLY A 116 0.95 -8.45 3.40
C GLY A 116 1.98 -9.46 2.90
N VAL A 117 1.83 -10.74 3.26
CA VAL A 117 2.79 -11.79 2.90
C VAL A 117 2.88 -11.93 1.36
N PRO A 118 4.07 -11.95 0.73
CA PRO A 118 4.21 -11.89 -0.73
C PRO A 118 3.86 -13.21 -1.43
N GLU A 119 2.56 -13.49 -1.50
CA GLU A 119 1.94 -14.63 -2.18
C GLU A 119 0.90 -14.13 -3.19
N GLU A 120 0.42 -15.00 -4.09
CA GLU A 120 -0.51 -14.60 -5.16
C GLU A 120 -1.80 -13.95 -4.64
N SER A 121 -2.32 -14.39 -3.49
CA SER A 121 -3.55 -13.82 -2.90
C SER A 121 -3.39 -12.37 -2.44
N ASN A 122 -2.17 -11.96 -2.14
CA ASN A 122 -1.82 -10.65 -1.59
C ASN A 122 -1.18 -9.74 -2.65
N MET A 123 -1.17 -10.19 -3.92
CA MET A 123 -0.58 -9.47 -5.04
C MET A 123 -1.55 -8.40 -5.54
N ILE A 124 -1.13 -7.14 -5.39
CA ILE A 124 -1.89 -5.97 -5.85
C ILE A 124 -1.68 -5.75 -7.36
N TYR A 125 -0.45 -5.89 -7.84
CA TYR A 125 -0.08 -5.65 -9.23
C TYR A 125 0.58 -6.92 -9.80
N PRO A 126 0.25 -7.37 -11.03
CA PRO A 126 -0.37 -6.61 -12.13
C PRO A 126 -1.89 -6.58 -12.19
N ASP A 127 -2.57 -7.47 -11.48
CA ASP A 127 -4.01 -7.68 -11.70
C ASP A 127 -4.90 -6.56 -11.12
N TRP A 128 -4.33 -5.66 -10.31
CA TRP A 128 -5.05 -4.57 -9.62
C TRP A 128 -6.20 -5.05 -8.74
N ASN A 129 -6.11 -6.27 -8.24
CA ASN A 129 -7.14 -6.91 -7.42
C ASN A 129 -6.96 -6.59 -5.93
N TYR A 130 -6.92 -5.30 -5.57
CA TYR A 130 -6.82 -4.92 -4.16
C TYR A 130 -8.20 -4.72 -3.52
N THR A 131 -8.91 -5.83 -3.31
CA THR A 131 -10.25 -5.85 -2.68
C THR A 131 -10.19 -5.80 -1.15
N GLU A 132 -9.01 -5.99 -0.55
CA GLU A 132 -8.86 -6.06 0.91
C GLU A 132 -8.93 -4.69 1.63
N LEU A 133 -8.85 -3.56 0.91
CA LEU A 133 -9.13 -2.24 1.50
C LEU A 133 -10.58 -2.07 1.92
N GLU A 134 -11.50 -2.83 1.33
CA GLU A 134 -12.94 -2.64 1.52
C GLU A 134 -13.50 -3.42 2.72
N GLN A 135 -12.75 -4.37 3.31
CA GLN A 135 -13.35 -5.44 4.14
C GLN A 135 -12.88 -5.58 5.61
N LYS A 136 -12.18 -4.62 6.21
CA LYS A 136 -11.90 -4.68 7.68
C LYS A 136 -12.29 -3.42 8.44
#